data_AF-A0A938BRV6-F1
#
_entry.id   AF-A0A938BRV6-F1
#
_cell.length_a   1.000
_cell.length_b   1.000
_cell.length_c   1.000
_cell.angle_alpha   90.00
_cell.angle_beta   90.00
_cell.angle_gamma   90.00
#
_symmetry.space_group_name_H-M   'P 1'
#
loop_
_entity.id
_entity.type
_entity.pdbx_description
1 polymer ?
#
loop_
_entity_poly.entity_id
_entity_poly.type
_entity_poly.pdbx_seq_one_letter_code
_entity_poly.pdbx_strand_id
1 'polypeptide(L)'
;MNAKVETLRSLEEFDHILRDIETVDYQAVGFRTDKASEDFIKTAEREREKLTKKIDPKLLTTYERIMKRYGGRVVVQVIREFCGGCYVKLPSELAARCRTDLVSCPNCGRFLYYVR
;
A
#
# COMPACT_ATOMS: atom_id res chain seq x y z
N MET A 1 -5.77 -10.47 -11.65
CA MET A 1 -5.70 -9.04 -11.29
C MET A 1 -4.33 -8.55 -11.77
N ASN A 2 -4.04 -7.24 -11.87
CA ASN A 2 -2.78 -6.78 -12.48
C ASN A 2 -1.59 -7.15 -11.58
N ALA A 3 -0.58 -7.85 -12.09
CA ALA A 3 0.57 -8.34 -11.29
C ALA A 3 1.31 -7.21 -10.53
N LYS A 4 1.35 -6.01 -11.10
CA LYS A 4 1.92 -4.82 -10.42
C LYS A 4 1.07 -4.40 -9.21
N VAL A 5 -0.25 -4.43 -9.35
CA VAL A 5 -1.19 -4.13 -8.25
C VAL A 5 -1.04 -5.16 -7.13
N GLU A 6 -0.95 -6.44 -7.48
CA GLU A 6 -0.76 -7.52 -6.50
C GLU A 6 0.53 -7.32 -5.70
N THR A 7 1.64 -7.06 -6.39
CA THR A 7 2.95 -6.81 -5.74
C THR A 7 2.90 -5.60 -4.80
N LEU A 8 2.29 -4.49 -5.23
CA LEU A 8 2.16 -3.28 -4.42
C LEU A 8 1.24 -3.48 -3.20
N ARG A 9 0.16 -4.27 -3.35
CA ARG A 9 -0.73 -4.61 -2.23
C ARG A 9 -0.04 -5.50 -1.20
N SER A 10 0.75 -6.48 -1.63
CA SER A 10 1.56 -7.28 -0.70
C SER A 10 2.59 -6.42 0.03
N LEU A 11 3.24 -5.47 -0.66
CA LEU A 11 4.15 -4.53 0.01
C LEU A 11 3.43 -3.69 1.07
N GLU A 12 2.23 -3.19 0.74
CA GLU A 12 1.36 -2.43 1.63
C GLU A 12 0.94 -3.23 2.88
N GLU A 13 0.64 -4.52 2.73
CA GLU A 13 0.33 -5.40 3.86
C GLU A 13 1.50 -5.52 4.84
N PHE A 14 2.73 -5.72 4.34
CA PHE A 14 3.92 -5.76 5.21
C PHE A 14 4.20 -4.42 5.87
N ASP A 15 4.06 -3.30 5.14
CA ASP A 15 4.24 -1.97 5.70
C ASP A 15 3.21 -1.66 6.79
N HIS A 16 1.96 -2.11 6.65
CA HIS A 16 0.93 -1.98 7.67
C HIS A 16 1.28 -2.78 8.93
N ILE A 17 1.68 -4.04 8.76
CA ILE A 17 2.09 -4.91 9.88
C ILE A 17 3.25 -4.28 10.66
N LEU A 18 4.30 -3.84 9.95
CA LEU A 18 5.47 -3.24 10.59
C LEU A 18 5.10 -1.94 11.32
N ARG A 19 4.27 -1.09 10.69
CA ARG A 19 3.80 0.14 11.31
C ARG A 19 3.01 -0.14 12.59
N ASP A 20 2.07 -1.07 12.55
CA ASP A 20 1.20 -1.38 13.69
C ASP A 20 2.04 -1.87 14.88
N ILE A 21 3.07 -2.70 14.64
CA ILE A 21 4.01 -3.18 15.66
C ILE A 21 4.82 -2.03 16.30
N GLU A 22 5.18 -1.02 15.51
CA GLU A 22 5.92 0.16 15.99
C GLU A 22 5.04 1.14 16.79
N THR A 23 3.71 1.03 16.73
CA THR A 23 2.84 1.95 17.48
C THR A 23 2.93 1.72 18.98
N VAL A 24 3.02 2.81 19.73
CA VAL A 24 3.10 2.81 21.20
C VAL A 24 1.87 2.13 21.82
N ASP A 25 0.69 2.33 21.23
CA ASP A 25 -0.56 1.75 21.70
C ASP A 25 -0.55 0.21 21.61
N TYR A 26 0.06 -0.37 20.56
CA TYR A 26 0.16 -1.81 20.38
C TYR A 26 1.08 -2.46 21.43
N GLN A 27 2.17 -1.80 21.78
CA GLN A 27 3.09 -2.25 22.83
C GLN A 27 2.46 -2.11 24.23
N ALA A 28 1.65 -1.07 24.45
CA ALA A 28 1.00 -0.80 25.73
C ALA A 28 -0.07 -1.81 26.13
N VAL A 29 -0.77 -2.44 25.18
CA VAL A 29 -1.80 -3.46 25.44
C VAL A 29 -1.24 -4.84 25.81
N GLY A 30 0.09 -4.99 25.94
CA GLY A 30 0.70 -6.18 26.53
C GLY A 30 0.74 -7.41 25.61
N PHE A 31 0.59 -7.24 24.28
CA PHE A 31 1.04 -8.25 23.32
C PHE A 31 2.56 -8.39 23.48
N ARG A 32 2.97 -9.42 24.21
CA ARG A 32 4.36 -9.63 24.64
C ARG A 32 5.25 -9.74 23.40
N THR A 33 6.20 -8.82 23.26
CA THR A 33 7.35 -8.95 22.37
C THR A 33 8.32 -9.97 22.95
N ASP A 34 7.99 -11.26 22.82
CA ASP A 34 8.91 -12.36 23.08
C ASP A 34 9.83 -12.59 21.86
N LYS A 35 10.80 -13.50 21.97
CA LYS A 35 11.73 -13.81 20.86
C LYS A 35 11.01 -14.21 19.57
N ALA A 36 9.85 -14.87 19.67
CA ALA A 36 9.03 -15.22 18.52
C ALA A 36 8.50 -13.98 17.78
N SER A 37 8.16 -12.92 18.52
CA SER A 37 7.74 -11.64 17.97
C SER A 37 8.89 -10.93 17.24
N GLU A 38 10.11 -10.96 17.78
CA GLU A 38 11.29 -10.39 17.11
C GLU A 38 11.65 -11.11 15.81
N ASP A 39 11.57 -12.44 15.80
CA ASP A 39 11.84 -13.24 14.60
C ASP A 39 10.77 -13.04 13.51
N PHE A 40 9.51 -12.81 13.92
CA PHE A 40 8.44 -12.43 13.00
C PHE A 40 8.70 -11.07 12.34
N ILE A 41 9.11 -10.06 13.13
CA ILE A 41 9.45 -8.72 12.61
C ILE A 41 10.57 -8.82 11.56
N LYS A 42 11.67 -9.52 11.88
CA LYS A 42 12.79 -9.73 10.94
C LYS A 42 12.34 -10.44 9.66
N THR A 43 11.39 -11.37 9.78
CA THR A 43 10.83 -12.07 8.62
C THR A 43 10.01 -11.11 7.76
N ALA A 44 9.14 -10.30 8.36
CA ALA A 44 8.35 -9.29 7.65
C ALA A 44 9.24 -8.25 6.95
N GLU A 45 10.28 -7.75 7.61
CA GLU A 45 11.27 -6.83 7.01
C GLU A 45 11.98 -7.45 5.80
N ARG A 46 12.38 -8.73 5.90
CA ARG A 46 13.03 -9.45 4.80
C ARG A 46 12.10 -9.64 3.61
N GLU A 47 10.84 -10.03 3.84
CA GLU A 47 9.87 -10.20 2.77
C GLU A 47 9.52 -8.86 2.11
N ARG A 48 9.39 -7.79 2.90
CA ARG A 48 9.27 -6.42 2.40
C ARG A 48 10.44 -6.06 1.48
N GLU A 49 11.68 -6.30 1.91
CA GLU A 49 12.89 -6.01 1.13
C GLU A 49 12.96 -6.81 -0.19
N LYS A 50 12.50 -8.07 -0.17
CA LYS A 50 12.40 -8.87 -1.40
C LYS A 50 11.38 -8.30 -2.38
N LEU A 51 10.26 -7.77 -1.89
CA LEU A 51 9.23 -7.17 -2.73
C LEU A 51 9.70 -5.83 -3.32
N THR A 52 10.36 -4.97 -2.54
CA THR A 52 10.87 -3.69 -3.05
C THR A 52 11.86 -3.88 -4.20
N LYS A 53 12.71 -4.92 -4.15
CA LYS A 53 13.64 -5.30 -5.23
C LYS A 53 12.94 -5.74 -6.52
N LYS A 54 11.68 -6.15 -6.48
CA LYS A 54 10.89 -6.57 -7.66
C LYS A 54 10.09 -5.43 -8.28
N ILE A 55 9.98 -4.29 -7.61
CA ILE A 55 9.19 -3.14 -8.04
C ILE A 55 10.08 -2.17 -8.82
N ASP A 56 9.55 -1.60 -9.90
CA ASP A 56 10.24 -0.54 -10.64
C ASP A 56 10.60 0.64 -9.70
N PRO A 57 11.85 1.15 -9.72
CA PRO A 57 12.29 2.18 -8.79
C PRO A 57 11.40 3.44 -8.78
N LYS A 58 10.86 3.86 -9.94
CA LYS A 58 9.99 5.05 -9.99
C LYS A 58 8.64 4.80 -9.32
N LEU A 59 8.10 3.58 -9.49
CA LEU A 59 6.88 3.16 -8.78
C LEU A 59 7.13 3.07 -7.28
N LEU A 60 8.27 2.53 -6.86
CA LEU A 60 8.64 2.43 -5.44
C LEU A 60 8.78 3.81 -4.80
N THR A 61 9.47 4.76 -5.44
CA THR A 61 9.57 6.14 -4.92
C THR A 61 8.20 6.79 -4.76
N THR A 62 7.29 6.56 -5.71
CA THR A 62 5.92 7.08 -5.64
C THR A 62 5.16 6.44 -4.49
N TYR A 63 5.28 5.12 -4.34
CA TYR A 63 4.69 4.34 -3.26
C TYR A 63 5.14 4.86 -1.89
N GLU A 64 6.45 4.97 -1.65
CA GLU A 64 7.03 5.39 -0.38
C GLU A 64 6.59 6.82 -0.01
N ARG A 65 6.52 7.72 -1.00
CA ARG A 65 6.02 9.09 -0.79
C ARG A 65 4.58 9.11 -0.31
N ILE A 66 3.71 8.26 -0.88
CA ILE A 66 2.30 8.16 -0.50
C ILE A 66 2.18 7.52 0.89
N MET A 67 2.93 6.45 1.15
CA MET A 67 2.95 5.74 2.44
C MET A 67 3.39 6.68 3.57
N LYS A 68 4.47 7.45 3.36
CA LYS A 68 4.94 8.46 4.31
C LYS A 68 3.90 9.55 4.57
N ARG A 69 3.20 10.02 3.53
CA ARG A 69 2.24 11.13 3.65
C ARG A 69 0.95 10.73 4.37
N TYR A 70 0.37 9.58 4.00
CA TYR A 70 -0.95 9.19 4.48
C TYR A 70 -0.90 8.15 5.58
N GLY A 71 0.26 7.54 5.81
CA GLY A 71 0.47 6.51 6.81
C GLY A 71 -0.43 5.29 6.67
N GLY A 72 -0.99 5.11 5.48
CA GLY A 72 -2.22 4.37 5.25
C GLY A 72 -2.25 3.81 3.84
N ARG A 73 -3.43 3.40 3.38
CA ARG A 73 -3.61 2.77 2.06
C ARG A 73 -3.02 3.62 0.92
N VAL A 74 -2.02 3.07 0.24
CA VAL A 74 -1.33 3.54 -0.96
C VAL A 74 -2.01 3.05 -2.22
N VAL A 75 -2.53 1.81 -2.22
CA VAL A 75 -3.24 1.20 -3.35
C VAL A 75 -4.72 1.11 -3.03
N VAL A 76 -5.56 1.77 -3.82
CA VAL A 76 -6.99 1.89 -3.53
C VAL A 76 -7.87 1.58 -4.72
N GLN A 77 -9.04 1.03 -4.44
CA GLN A 77 -10.03 0.70 -5.45
C GLN A 77 -10.67 1.98 -6.02
N VAL A 78 -11.05 1.94 -7.30
CA VAL A 78 -12.00 2.88 -7.89
C VAL A 78 -13.43 2.42 -7.61
N ILE A 79 -14.23 3.24 -6.92
CA ILE A 79 -15.61 2.93 -6.52
C ILE A 79 -16.56 3.86 -7.28
N ARG A 80 -17.32 3.33 -8.25
CA ARG A 80 -18.28 4.13 -9.06
C ARG A 80 -17.69 5.46 -9.57
N GLU A 81 -16.48 5.41 -10.14
CA GLU A 81 -15.67 6.56 -10.61
C GLU A 81 -15.01 7.42 -9.52
N PHE A 82 -15.12 7.07 -8.24
CA PHE A 82 -14.45 7.79 -7.15
C PHE A 82 -13.16 7.09 -6.74
N CYS A 83 -12.15 7.87 -6.35
CA CYS A 83 -10.96 7.34 -5.68
C CYS A 83 -11.33 6.80 -4.30
N GLY A 84 -11.10 5.52 -4.02
CA GLY A 84 -11.39 4.91 -2.71
C GLY A 84 -10.55 5.43 -1.54
N GLY A 85 -9.57 6.31 -1.78
CA GLY A 85 -8.72 6.88 -0.73
C GLY A 85 -9.01 8.35 -0.38
N CYS A 86 -9.39 9.18 -1.36
CA CYS A 86 -9.73 10.59 -1.11
C CYS A 86 -11.17 10.94 -1.47
N TYR A 87 -11.94 9.97 -1.98
CA TYR A 87 -13.36 10.09 -2.31
C TYR A 87 -13.70 11.20 -3.32
N VAL A 88 -12.70 11.67 -4.08
CA VAL A 88 -12.90 12.62 -5.17
C VAL A 88 -13.25 11.86 -6.46
N LYS A 89 -14.19 12.41 -7.23
CA LYS A 89 -14.58 11.88 -8.53
C LYS A 89 -13.40 11.98 -9.50
N LEU A 90 -13.09 10.87 -10.17
CA LEU A 90 -12.04 10.79 -11.17
C LEU A 90 -12.57 11.26 -12.53
N PRO A 91 -11.73 11.90 -13.37
CA PRO A 91 -12.07 12.14 -14.76
C PRO A 91 -12.43 10.82 -15.47
N SER A 92 -13.46 10.84 -16.31
CA SER A 92 -13.98 9.62 -16.96
C SER A 92 -12.93 8.87 -17.78
N GLU A 93 -12.06 9.59 -18.49
CA GLU A 93 -10.93 9.02 -19.23
C GLU A 93 -9.97 8.27 -18.30
N LEU A 94 -9.64 8.88 -17.15
CA LEU A 94 -8.79 8.24 -16.14
C LEU A 94 -9.45 6.99 -15.56
N ALA A 95 -10.75 7.08 -15.21
CA ALA A 95 -11.51 5.95 -14.69
C ALA A 95 -11.57 4.77 -15.68
N ALA A 96 -11.67 5.06 -16.98
CA ALA A 96 -11.59 4.05 -18.03
C ALA A 96 -10.18 3.42 -18.10
N ARG A 97 -9.12 4.23 -18.08
CA ARG A 97 -7.72 3.76 -18.11
C ARG A 97 -7.33 2.91 -16.89
N CYS A 98 -7.89 3.21 -15.71
CA CYS A 98 -7.69 2.42 -14.48
C CYS A 98 -8.10 0.94 -14.62
N ARG A 99 -8.92 0.59 -15.62
CA ARG A 99 -9.39 -0.80 -15.83
C ARG A 99 -8.30 -1.70 -16.42
N THR A 100 -7.33 -1.12 -17.13
CA THR A 100 -6.23 -1.84 -17.79
C THR A 100 -4.89 -1.56 -17.11
N ASP A 101 -4.66 -0.30 -16.75
CA ASP A 101 -3.36 0.18 -16.31
C ASP A 101 -3.35 0.58 -14.83
N LEU A 102 -2.17 0.44 -14.23
CA LEU A 102 -1.88 1.03 -12.93
C LEU A 102 -1.67 2.53 -13.13
N VAL A 103 -2.59 3.33 -12.59
CA VAL A 103 -2.54 4.79 -12.68
C VAL A 103 -2.67 5.41 -11.30
N SER A 104 -2.23 6.66 -11.16
CA SER A 104 -2.31 7.37 -9.89
C SER A 104 -3.47 8.36 -9.89
N CYS A 105 -4.10 8.54 -8.74
CA CYS A 105 -5.12 9.58 -8.53
C CYS A 105 -4.48 10.97 -8.69
N PRO A 106 -5.02 11.87 -9.54
CA PRO A 106 -4.44 13.19 -9.73
C PRO A 106 -4.58 14.08 -8.48
N ASN A 107 -5.56 13.80 -7.61
CA ASN A 107 -5.78 14.56 -6.39
C ASN A 107 -4.85 14.14 -5.24
N CYS A 108 -4.80 12.85 -4.92
CA CYS A 108 -4.04 12.36 -3.74
C CYS A 108 -2.78 11.56 -4.08
N GLY A 109 -2.57 11.21 -5.34
CA GLY A 109 -1.42 10.44 -5.80
C GLY A 109 -1.51 8.93 -5.59
N ARG A 110 -2.47 8.41 -4.82
CA ARG A 110 -2.66 6.96 -4.57
C ARG A 110 -2.79 6.17 -5.86
N PHE A 111 -2.25 4.95 -5.87
CA PHE A 111 -2.44 4.03 -6.98
C PHE A 111 -3.88 3.54 -7.03
N LEU A 112 -4.44 3.51 -8.23
CA LEU A 112 -5.81 3.13 -8.50
C LEU A 112 -5.85 1.75 -9.13
N TYR A 113 -6.76 0.90 -8.66
CA TYR A 113 -7.09 -0.35 -9.31
C TYR A 113 -8.61 -0.54 -9.40
N TYR A 114 -9.05 -1.33 -10.37
CA TYR A 114 -10.46 -1.67 -10.55
C TYR A 114 -10.70 -3.11 -10.09
N VAL A 115 -11.67 -3.34 -9.21
CA VAL A 115 -12.18 -4.69 -8.91
C VAL A 115 -13.35 -4.92 -9.85
N ARG A 116 -13.29 -6.00 -10.60
CA ARG A 116 -14.33 -6.41 -11.53
C ARG A 116 -15.43 -7.15 -10.78
#